data_AF-A0A8B6FCS6-F1
#
_entry.id   AF-A0A8B6FCS6-F1
#
_cell.length_a   1.000
_cell.length_b   1.000
_cell.length_c   1.000
_cell.angle_alpha   90.00
_cell.angle_beta   90.00
_cell.angle_gamma   90.00
#
_symmetry.space_group_name_H-M   'P 1'
#
loop_
_entity.id
_entity.type
_entity.pdbx_description
1 polymer ?
#
loop_
_entity_poly.entity_id
_entity_poly.type
_entity_poly.pdbx_seq_one_letter_code
_entity_poly.pdbx_strand_id
1 'polypeptide(L)'
;MPLKLIASKVVRTCLSKIPKERLNNTVAAMMIDKRYCEWKEASAFKLDTEIYNIGKTIWFSFPEFDEEKQKMEPKCLDAHHLLVNLRCKVCKDGVWGIRKDAWHAVADSDNNIISKGIVVDLLDKQNNAFAKRTFSNEVEEQMRKLDFVSEANFCYMIRRWYEAEDSAGFSAEDRIQRKLQLKAFLLKDVDFGIFPPPGMYVKGFPKIMYEGFLQRIDTSIQLYDIVKSGSYNQRALSSLVNETFFGELSELEPTKLGCPKAISIPRLMANVTEMQHFRCDPSERAFNINTSRRPVYPQHSLLPVTDKTEICVATYTECNHQIPQIYPRNHTFDSPSGLTKNRESQSGLMFRNQMLFQEVVFQYDSITSVMNQRCYQQLGLELNCRTEDSSLNIT
;
A
#
# COMPACT_ATOMS: atom_id res chain seq x y z
N MET A 1 -35.71 32.82 28.64
CA MET A 1 -34.49 32.05 29.02
C MET A 1 -33.47 32.19 27.88
N PRO A 2 -32.20 32.55 28.11
CA PRO A 2 -31.23 32.78 27.03
C PRO A 2 -31.02 31.51 26.19
N LEU A 3 -30.89 31.65 24.86
CA LEU A 3 -30.72 30.53 23.92
C LEU A 3 -29.56 29.60 24.31
N LYS A 4 -28.47 30.18 24.82
CA LYS A 4 -27.29 29.48 25.33
C LYS A 4 -27.60 28.57 26.52
N LEU A 5 -28.53 28.96 27.38
CA LEU A 5 -28.99 28.18 28.53
C LEU A 5 -29.89 27.02 28.09
N ILE A 6 -30.75 27.26 27.10
CA ILE A 6 -31.61 26.21 26.51
C ILE A 6 -30.74 25.18 25.78
N ALA A 7 -29.80 25.62 24.93
CA ALA A 7 -28.87 24.75 24.23
C ALA A 7 -28.00 23.93 25.20
N SER A 8 -27.43 24.56 26.23
CA SER A 8 -26.63 23.86 27.24
C SER A 8 -27.46 22.85 28.04
N LYS A 9 -28.74 23.15 28.32
CA LYS A 9 -29.66 22.23 28.99
C LYS A 9 -30.05 21.07 28.08
N VAL A 10 -30.39 21.31 26.81
CA VAL A 10 -30.66 20.24 25.82
C VAL A 10 -29.45 19.35 25.64
N VAL A 11 -28.26 19.93 25.45
CA VAL A 11 -26.98 19.21 25.33
C VAL A 11 -26.71 18.36 26.58
N ARG A 12 -26.84 18.90 27.80
CA ARG A 12 -26.64 18.14 29.05
C ARG A 12 -27.69 17.04 29.29
N THR A 13 -28.93 17.25 28.85
CA THR A 13 -30.04 16.30 29.12
C THR A 13 -30.16 15.23 28.03
N CYS A 14 -29.71 15.51 26.82
CA CYS A 14 -29.81 14.61 25.67
C CYS A 14 -28.49 13.89 25.34
N LEU A 15 -27.30 14.48 25.56
CA LEU A 15 -26.02 13.81 25.23
C LEU A 15 -25.75 12.56 26.06
N SER A 16 -26.22 12.51 27.31
CA SER A 16 -26.10 11.29 28.15
C SER A 16 -26.98 10.14 27.65
N LYS A 17 -27.96 10.41 26.77
CA LYS A 17 -28.91 9.44 26.23
C LYS A 17 -28.70 9.12 24.74
N ILE A 18 -27.88 9.88 24.03
CA ILE A 18 -27.55 9.61 22.62
C ILE A 18 -26.34 8.67 22.61
N PRO A 19 -26.45 7.44 22.05
CA PRO A 19 -25.30 6.56 21.91
C PRO A 19 -24.17 7.29 21.18
N LYS A 20 -22.96 7.24 21.74
CA LYS A 20 -21.75 7.88 21.17
C LYS A 20 -21.58 7.57 19.68
N GLU A 21 -21.92 6.34 19.29
CA GLU A 21 -21.93 5.88 17.91
C GLU A 21 -22.88 6.70 17.01
N ARG A 22 -24.12 6.96 17.44
CA ARG A 22 -25.06 7.79 16.68
C ARG A 22 -24.56 9.23 16.51
N LEU A 23 -24.00 9.82 17.56
CA LEU A 23 -23.42 11.15 17.49
C LEU A 23 -22.23 11.20 16.52
N ASN A 24 -21.31 10.23 16.61
CA ASN A 24 -20.17 10.13 15.72
C ASN A 24 -20.60 9.96 14.27
N ASN A 25 -21.62 9.14 14.03
CA ASN A 25 -22.20 8.97 12.72
C ASN A 25 -22.76 10.31 12.23
N THR A 26 -23.67 10.96 12.96
CA THR A 26 -24.25 12.24 12.53
C THR A 26 -23.18 13.29 12.21
N VAL A 27 -22.13 13.39 13.03
CA VAL A 27 -20.99 14.27 12.78
C VAL A 27 -20.25 13.87 11.50
N ALA A 28 -19.99 12.58 11.28
CA ALA A 28 -19.35 12.10 10.06
C ALA A 28 -20.17 12.43 8.80
N ALA A 29 -21.49 12.23 8.83
CA ALA A 29 -22.38 12.61 7.72
C ALA A 29 -22.36 14.12 7.45
N MET A 30 -22.34 14.95 8.49
CA MET A 30 -22.26 16.41 8.33
C MET A 30 -20.89 16.89 7.81
N MET A 31 -19.83 16.13 8.06
CA MET A 31 -18.47 16.50 7.69
C MET A 31 -18.00 15.92 6.36
N ILE A 32 -18.69 14.92 5.80
CA ILE A 32 -18.19 14.17 4.63
C ILE A 32 -17.96 15.08 3.42
N ASP A 33 -18.93 15.93 3.08
CA ASP A 33 -18.83 16.84 1.92
C ASP A 33 -17.71 17.85 2.12
N LYS A 34 -17.61 18.42 3.32
CA LYS A 34 -16.53 19.36 3.67
C LYS A 34 -15.16 18.68 3.55
N ARG A 35 -15.00 17.48 4.12
CA ARG A 35 -13.74 16.72 4.05
C ARG A 35 -13.40 16.32 2.62
N TYR A 36 -14.39 16.00 1.82
CA TYR A 36 -14.20 15.68 0.41
C TYR A 36 -13.74 16.90 -0.40
N CYS A 37 -14.34 18.08 -0.17
CA CYS A 37 -13.88 19.33 -0.78
C CYS A 37 -12.46 19.68 -0.35
N GLU A 38 -12.15 19.61 0.96
CA GLU A 38 -10.79 19.82 1.48
C GLU A 38 -9.78 18.86 0.81
N TRP A 39 -10.14 17.58 0.69
CA TRP A 39 -9.32 16.58 0.01
C TRP A 39 -9.08 16.94 -1.45
N LYS A 40 -10.13 17.37 -2.17
CA LYS A 40 -10.07 17.73 -3.59
C LYS A 40 -9.22 18.98 -3.84
N GLU A 41 -9.24 19.93 -2.92
CA GLU A 41 -8.43 21.15 -2.97
C GLU A 41 -6.97 20.88 -2.62
N ALA A 42 -6.71 19.99 -1.66
CA ALA A 42 -5.36 19.66 -1.21
C ALA A 42 -4.64 18.63 -2.11
N SER A 43 -5.39 17.79 -2.83
CA SER A 43 -4.79 16.74 -3.65
C SER A 43 -4.15 17.29 -4.93
N ALA A 44 -2.87 16.99 -5.11
CA ALA A 44 -2.16 17.24 -6.37
C ALA A 44 -2.64 16.33 -7.52
N PHE A 45 -3.35 15.24 -7.21
CA PHE A 45 -3.90 14.29 -8.19
C PHE A 45 -5.40 14.48 -8.33
N LYS A 46 -5.89 14.56 -9.56
CA LYS A 46 -7.33 14.59 -9.82
C LYS A 46 -7.94 13.22 -9.52
N LEU A 47 -9.23 13.20 -9.18
CA LEU A 47 -9.99 11.95 -9.00
C LEU A 47 -10.07 11.11 -10.28
N ASP A 48 -9.96 11.73 -11.44
CA ASP A 48 -10.02 11.12 -12.75
C ASP A 48 -8.65 11.01 -13.43
N THR A 49 -7.55 11.10 -12.67
CA THR A 49 -6.19 10.91 -13.21
C THR A 49 -6.10 9.58 -13.96
N GLU A 50 -5.67 9.66 -15.21
CA GLU A 50 -5.47 8.50 -16.07
C GLU A 50 -4.06 7.92 -15.87
N ILE A 51 -3.94 6.60 -15.78
CA ILE A 51 -2.64 5.93 -15.87
C ILE A 51 -2.47 5.51 -17.33
N TYR A 52 -1.42 6.01 -17.98
CA TYR A 52 -1.11 5.71 -19.38
C TYR A 52 -1.10 4.19 -19.63
N ASN A 53 -1.76 3.75 -20.71
CA ASN A 53 -1.98 2.34 -21.11
C ASN A 53 -2.79 1.46 -20.13
N ILE A 54 -3.30 2.00 -19.02
CA ILE A 54 -4.03 1.21 -18.02
C ILE A 54 -5.46 1.73 -17.83
N GLY A 55 -5.64 3.05 -17.77
CA GLY A 55 -6.95 3.69 -17.62
C GLY A 55 -7.10 4.47 -16.31
N LYS A 56 -8.34 4.83 -15.97
CA LYS A 56 -8.66 5.70 -14.83
C LYS A 56 -8.66 4.94 -13.50
N THR A 57 -8.25 5.62 -12.43
CA THR A 57 -8.30 5.11 -11.05
C THR A 57 -8.77 6.19 -10.09
N ILE A 58 -9.42 5.78 -9.00
CA ILE A 58 -9.85 6.65 -7.90
C ILE A 58 -8.81 6.58 -6.78
N TRP A 59 -8.37 7.73 -6.26
CA TRP A 59 -7.38 7.78 -5.17
C TRP A 59 -8.03 7.80 -3.79
N PHE A 60 -7.46 7.02 -2.87
CA PHE A 60 -7.80 6.94 -1.45
C PHE A 60 -6.68 7.51 -0.57
N SER A 61 -5.51 7.77 -1.15
CA SER A 61 -4.45 8.57 -0.56
C SER A 61 -3.87 9.55 -1.57
N PHE A 62 -3.29 10.63 -1.09
CA PHE A 62 -2.51 11.57 -1.89
C PHE A 62 -1.29 12.03 -1.08
N PRO A 63 -0.16 12.36 -1.74
CA PRO A 63 0.96 13.00 -1.09
C PRO A 63 0.57 14.41 -0.62
N GLU A 64 1.07 14.81 0.55
CA GLU A 64 0.83 16.14 1.11
C GLU A 64 1.94 17.09 0.62
N PHE A 65 1.62 18.35 0.34
CA PHE A 65 2.64 19.36 0.02
C PHE A 65 3.21 19.96 1.31
N ASP A 66 4.53 19.88 1.48
CA ASP A 66 5.26 20.53 2.56
C ASP A 66 5.65 21.95 2.11
N GLU A 67 5.04 22.96 2.74
CA GLU A 67 5.30 24.38 2.45
C GLU A 67 6.72 24.82 2.83
N GLU A 68 7.33 24.23 3.85
CA GLU A 68 8.70 24.60 4.27
C GLU A 68 9.73 24.04 3.27
N LYS A 69 9.54 22.79 2.84
CA LYS A 69 10.44 22.12 1.90
C LYS A 69 10.13 22.41 0.44
N GLN A 70 8.95 22.98 0.16
CA GLN A 70 8.41 23.23 -1.17
C GLN A 70 8.35 21.96 -2.03
N LYS A 71 7.93 20.84 -1.42
CA LYS A 71 7.94 19.50 -2.03
C LYS A 71 6.75 18.64 -1.55
N MET A 72 6.31 17.73 -2.41
CA MET A 72 5.33 16.70 -2.15
C MET A 72 5.97 15.60 -1.31
N GLU A 73 5.34 15.25 -0.20
CA GLU A 73 5.77 14.21 0.73
C GLU A 73 4.83 13.00 0.68
N PRO A 74 5.17 11.98 -0.12
CA PRO A 74 4.41 10.74 -0.17
C PRO A 74 4.63 9.91 1.11
N LYS A 75 3.55 9.68 1.86
CA LYS A 75 3.57 8.76 3.01
C LYS A 75 3.47 7.32 2.53
N CYS A 76 4.60 6.60 2.59
CA CYS A 76 4.70 5.20 2.19
C CYS A 76 4.67 4.27 3.41
N LEU A 77 3.77 3.30 3.40
CA LEU A 77 3.77 2.20 4.37
C LEU A 77 4.64 1.04 3.88
N ASP A 78 5.22 0.27 4.81
CA ASP A 78 6.01 -0.89 4.44
C ASP A 78 5.11 -2.07 4.00
N ALA A 79 5.30 -2.54 2.77
CA ALA A 79 4.61 -3.68 2.20
C ALA A 79 4.86 -5.00 2.97
N HIS A 80 6.03 -5.17 3.57
CA HIS A 80 6.38 -6.32 4.42
C HIS A 80 5.46 -6.42 5.62
N HIS A 81 5.27 -5.32 6.34
CA HIS A 81 4.38 -5.31 7.50
C HIS A 81 2.93 -5.55 7.10
N LEU A 82 2.49 -5.02 5.96
CA LEU A 82 1.15 -5.32 5.43
C LEU A 82 1.00 -6.83 5.12
N LEU A 83 1.98 -7.45 4.46
CA LEU A 83 1.97 -8.88 4.14
C LEU A 83 1.93 -9.76 5.41
N VAL A 84 2.79 -9.45 6.38
CA VAL A 84 2.93 -10.20 7.63
C VAL A 84 1.69 -10.05 8.51
N ASN A 85 1.12 -8.85 8.60
CA ASN A 85 -0.13 -8.63 9.31
C ASN A 85 -1.29 -9.37 8.62
N LEU A 86 -1.32 -9.38 7.29
CA LEU A 86 -2.32 -10.11 6.52
C LEU A 86 -2.24 -11.61 6.76
N ARG A 87 -1.03 -12.18 6.77
CA ARG A 87 -0.78 -13.59 7.14
C ARG A 87 -1.46 -13.92 8.46
N CYS A 88 -1.16 -13.13 9.49
CA CYS A 88 -1.72 -13.34 10.82
C CYS A 88 -3.25 -13.25 10.82
N LYS A 89 -3.82 -12.29 10.09
CA LYS A 89 -5.26 -12.08 10.04
C LYS A 89 -5.98 -13.24 9.33
N VAL A 90 -5.50 -13.62 8.15
CA VAL A 90 -6.11 -14.67 7.32
C VAL A 90 -6.04 -16.02 8.01
N CYS A 91 -4.89 -16.37 8.60
CA CYS A 91 -4.72 -17.65 9.28
C CYS A 91 -5.47 -17.75 10.62
N LYS A 92 -5.70 -16.62 11.31
CA LYS A 92 -6.41 -16.61 12.61
C LYS A 92 -7.93 -16.60 12.46
N ASP A 93 -8.43 -15.71 11.60
CA ASP A 93 -9.85 -15.34 11.54
C ASP A 93 -10.44 -15.46 10.12
N GLY A 94 -9.59 -15.54 9.09
CA GLY A 94 -10.01 -15.30 7.70
C GLY A 94 -10.30 -13.81 7.42
N VAL A 95 -10.70 -13.56 6.17
CA VAL A 95 -11.23 -12.27 5.70
C VAL A 95 -12.47 -12.53 4.84
N TRP A 96 -13.16 -11.49 4.38
CA TRP A 96 -14.42 -11.65 3.64
C TRP A 96 -14.28 -12.59 2.44
N GLY A 97 -15.09 -13.66 2.45
CA GLY A 97 -15.10 -14.67 1.39
C GLY A 97 -13.88 -15.60 1.38
N ILE A 98 -12.94 -15.47 2.32
CA ILE A 98 -11.66 -16.19 2.38
C ILE A 98 -11.54 -16.86 3.75
N ARG A 99 -11.67 -18.19 3.78
CA ARG A 99 -11.68 -18.96 5.03
C ARG A 99 -10.26 -19.34 5.45
N LYS A 100 -9.99 -19.25 6.75
CA LYS A 100 -8.71 -19.71 7.32
C LYS A 100 -8.48 -21.21 7.13
N ASP A 101 -9.56 -21.98 7.07
CA ASP A 101 -9.54 -23.45 7.00
C ASP A 101 -8.76 -23.95 5.78
N ALA A 102 -8.69 -23.16 4.69
CA ALA A 102 -7.88 -23.49 3.53
C ALA A 102 -6.39 -23.63 3.89
N TRP A 103 -5.82 -22.69 4.66
CA TRP A 103 -4.42 -22.75 5.09
C TRP A 103 -4.18 -23.87 6.09
N HIS A 104 -5.16 -24.16 6.95
CA HIS A 104 -5.06 -25.24 7.93
C HIS A 104 -5.07 -26.60 7.22
N ALA A 105 -5.99 -26.79 6.26
CA ALA A 105 -6.09 -28.01 5.46
C ALA A 105 -4.83 -28.27 4.63
N VAL A 106 -4.20 -27.24 4.06
CA VAL A 106 -2.91 -27.39 3.38
C VAL A 106 -1.84 -27.89 4.36
N ALA A 107 -1.74 -27.29 5.55
CA ALA A 107 -0.78 -27.71 6.57
C ALA A 107 -1.04 -29.10 7.15
N ASP A 108 -2.30 -29.54 7.17
CA ASP A 108 -2.69 -30.90 7.51
C ASP A 108 -2.31 -31.91 6.42
N SER A 109 -2.43 -31.50 5.14
CA SER A 109 -2.18 -32.37 4.00
C SER A 109 -0.69 -32.63 3.72
N ASP A 110 0.16 -31.59 3.80
CA ASP A 110 1.59 -31.71 3.57
C ASP A 110 2.38 -30.66 4.37
N ASN A 111 3.05 -31.13 5.43
CA ASN A 111 3.85 -30.30 6.33
C ASN A 111 5.14 -29.75 5.65
N ASN A 112 5.54 -30.30 4.49
CA ASN A 112 6.66 -29.79 3.71
C ASN A 112 6.29 -28.52 2.93
N ILE A 113 5.01 -28.31 2.59
CA ILE A 113 4.55 -27.11 1.90
C ILE A 113 4.47 -25.96 2.91
N ILE A 114 3.70 -26.13 3.97
CA ILE A 114 3.62 -25.18 5.08
C ILE A 114 3.27 -25.92 6.37
N SER A 115 3.89 -25.53 7.48
CA SER A 115 3.69 -26.23 8.75
C SER A 115 2.57 -25.63 9.59
N LYS A 116 1.96 -26.48 10.43
CA LYS A 116 0.97 -26.05 11.43
C LYS A 116 1.48 -24.94 12.35
N GLY A 117 2.75 -24.99 12.73
CA GLY A 117 3.36 -23.94 13.54
C GLY A 117 3.28 -22.55 12.87
N ILE A 118 3.38 -22.48 11.54
CA ILE A 118 3.32 -21.21 10.80
C ILE A 118 1.87 -20.70 10.69
N VAL A 119 0.88 -21.58 10.50
CA VAL A 119 -0.51 -21.18 10.19
C VAL A 119 -1.49 -21.27 11.35
N VAL A 120 -1.33 -22.25 12.25
CA VAL A 120 -2.21 -22.45 13.41
C VAL A 120 -1.64 -21.71 14.62
N ASP A 121 -0.40 -22.02 14.98
CA ASP A 121 0.24 -21.43 16.17
C ASP A 121 0.74 -19.99 15.92
N LEU A 122 0.83 -19.61 14.64
CA LEU A 122 1.34 -18.32 14.18
C LEU A 122 2.72 -18.02 14.79
N LEU A 123 3.62 -19.01 14.76
CA LEU A 123 5.00 -18.85 15.20
C LEU A 123 5.65 -17.68 14.47
N ASP A 124 6.40 -16.90 15.24
CA ASP A 124 7.11 -15.72 14.77
C ASP A 124 6.23 -14.83 13.86
N LYS A 125 5.25 -14.18 14.50
CA LYS A 125 4.24 -13.32 13.84
C LYS A 125 4.82 -12.22 12.99
N GLN A 126 6.08 -11.84 13.21
CA GLN A 126 6.74 -10.75 12.50
C GLN A 126 7.61 -11.25 11.33
N ASN A 127 7.73 -12.57 11.14
CA ASN A 127 8.63 -13.14 10.14
C ASN A 127 8.13 -12.98 8.69
N ASN A 128 8.90 -12.28 7.87
CA ASN A 128 8.60 -12.10 6.45
C ASN A 128 8.69 -13.42 5.66
N ALA A 129 9.70 -14.26 5.91
CA ALA A 129 9.86 -15.52 5.17
C ALA A 129 8.67 -16.45 5.36
N PHE A 130 8.11 -16.50 6.57
CA PHE A 130 6.87 -17.23 6.83
C PHE A 130 5.68 -16.64 6.09
N ALA A 131 5.56 -15.32 6.00
CA ALA A 131 4.50 -14.70 5.20
C ALA A 131 4.63 -15.01 3.70
N LYS A 132 5.84 -14.94 3.14
CA LYS A 132 6.10 -15.36 1.74
C LYS A 132 5.74 -16.83 1.51
N ARG A 133 6.06 -17.70 2.47
CA ARG A 133 5.69 -19.13 2.40
C ARG A 133 4.17 -19.35 2.50
N THR A 134 3.47 -18.59 3.34
CA THR A 134 1.99 -18.65 3.46
C THR A 134 1.28 -18.25 2.18
N PHE A 135 1.86 -17.32 1.41
CA PHE A 135 1.33 -16.87 0.13
C PHE A 135 2.19 -17.37 -1.04
N SER A 136 2.65 -18.62 -0.99
CA SER A 136 3.50 -19.20 -2.04
C SER A 136 2.70 -19.92 -3.12
N ASN A 137 3.35 -20.21 -4.25
CA ASN A 137 2.73 -20.97 -5.34
C ASN A 137 2.37 -22.40 -4.90
N GLU A 138 3.22 -23.04 -4.10
CA GLU A 138 2.98 -24.39 -3.59
C GLU A 138 1.73 -24.45 -2.69
N VAL A 139 1.53 -23.43 -1.84
CA VAL A 139 0.31 -23.31 -1.03
C VAL A 139 -0.91 -23.08 -1.92
N GLU A 140 -0.81 -22.19 -2.91
CA GLU A 140 -1.88 -21.94 -3.88
C GLU A 140 -2.30 -23.23 -4.62
N GLU A 141 -1.34 -23.96 -5.19
CA GLU A 141 -1.60 -25.20 -5.93
C GLU A 141 -2.24 -26.26 -5.04
N GLN A 142 -1.79 -26.39 -3.79
CA GLN A 142 -2.36 -27.32 -2.84
C GLN A 142 -3.78 -26.92 -2.41
N MET A 143 -4.06 -25.62 -2.26
CA MET A 143 -5.43 -25.14 -2.02
C MET A 143 -6.37 -25.51 -3.17
N ARG A 144 -5.92 -25.38 -4.43
CA ARG A 144 -6.73 -25.78 -5.59
C ARG A 144 -7.02 -27.28 -5.59
N LYS A 145 -6.05 -28.11 -5.23
CA LYS A 145 -6.23 -29.58 -5.12
C LYS A 145 -7.21 -29.97 -4.01
N LEU A 146 -7.26 -29.19 -2.94
CA LEU A 146 -8.18 -29.37 -1.81
C LEU A 146 -9.53 -28.64 -2.01
N ASP A 147 -9.82 -28.16 -3.22
CA ASP A 147 -11.07 -27.47 -3.59
C ASP A 147 -11.32 -26.13 -2.88
N PHE A 148 -10.27 -25.48 -2.40
CA PHE A 148 -10.30 -24.10 -1.86
C PHE A 148 -10.00 -23.06 -2.95
N VAL A 149 -10.84 -23.00 -3.98
CA VAL A 149 -10.58 -22.20 -5.20
C VAL A 149 -10.51 -20.69 -4.91
N SER A 150 -11.42 -20.16 -4.08
CA SER A 150 -11.46 -18.74 -3.73
C SER A 150 -10.23 -18.31 -2.96
N GLU A 151 -9.82 -19.12 -1.98
CA GLU A 151 -8.63 -18.89 -1.17
C GLU A 151 -7.34 -19.03 -1.99
N ALA A 152 -7.29 -19.97 -2.94
CA ALA A 152 -6.18 -20.07 -3.88
C ALA A 152 -6.04 -18.82 -4.77
N ASN A 153 -7.16 -18.32 -5.32
CA ASN A 153 -7.15 -17.08 -6.12
C ASN A 153 -6.74 -15.86 -5.27
N PHE A 154 -7.14 -15.82 -4.00
CA PHE A 154 -6.67 -14.79 -3.08
C PHE A 154 -5.18 -14.90 -2.79
N CYS A 155 -4.67 -16.11 -2.52
CA CYS A 155 -3.26 -16.40 -2.33
C CYS A 155 -2.42 -15.91 -3.54
N TYR A 156 -2.85 -16.28 -4.75
CA TYR A 156 -2.28 -15.83 -6.02
C TYR A 156 -2.18 -14.30 -6.10
N MET A 157 -3.27 -13.60 -5.81
CA MET A 157 -3.35 -12.14 -5.90
C MET A 157 -2.41 -11.46 -4.90
N ILE A 158 -2.37 -11.93 -3.64
CA ILE A 158 -1.46 -11.41 -2.62
C ILE A 158 0.00 -11.65 -2.99
N ARG A 159 0.32 -12.85 -3.49
CA ARG A 159 1.65 -13.18 -3.98
C ARG A 159 2.08 -12.23 -5.10
N ARG A 160 1.22 -12.03 -6.10
CA ARG A 160 1.52 -11.14 -7.24
C ARG A 160 1.65 -9.68 -6.85
N TRP A 161 0.82 -9.20 -5.92
CA TRP A 161 0.96 -7.86 -5.35
C TRP A 161 2.33 -7.70 -4.68
N TYR A 162 2.71 -8.64 -3.81
CA TYR A 162 3.97 -8.55 -3.09
C TYR A 162 5.21 -8.74 -4.01
N GLU A 163 5.12 -9.59 -5.02
CA GLU A 163 6.13 -9.68 -6.10
C GLU A 163 6.31 -8.31 -6.80
N ALA A 164 5.23 -7.56 -7.03
CA ALA A 164 5.31 -6.22 -7.62
C ALA A 164 5.97 -5.18 -6.70
N GLU A 165 6.01 -5.42 -5.38
CA GLU A 165 6.68 -4.57 -4.40
C GLU A 165 8.17 -4.93 -4.20
N ASP A 166 8.51 -6.22 -4.26
CA ASP A 166 9.84 -6.72 -3.83
C ASP A 166 10.66 -7.43 -4.93
N SER A 167 10.05 -7.92 -6.00
CA SER A 167 10.78 -8.71 -7.01
C SER A 167 11.31 -7.86 -8.17
N ALA A 168 12.47 -8.21 -8.71
CA ALA A 168 13.07 -7.59 -9.90
C ALA A 168 12.46 -8.17 -11.20
N GLY A 169 12.66 -7.48 -12.32
CA GLY A 169 12.33 -8.00 -13.65
C GLY A 169 10.86 -7.93 -14.05
N PHE A 170 10.07 -7.10 -13.37
CA PHE A 170 8.71 -6.74 -13.77
C PHE A 170 8.69 -5.31 -14.29
N SER A 171 8.06 -5.09 -15.44
CA SER A 171 7.87 -3.73 -15.96
C SER A 171 7.04 -2.88 -15.00
N ALA A 172 7.18 -1.56 -15.06
CA ALA A 172 6.39 -0.62 -14.30
C ALA A 172 4.89 -0.82 -14.53
N GLU A 173 4.49 -1.07 -15.78
CA GLU A 173 3.11 -1.38 -16.17
C GLU A 173 2.61 -2.66 -15.49
N ASP A 174 3.37 -3.76 -15.57
CA ASP A 174 3.03 -5.03 -14.93
C ASP A 174 2.87 -4.88 -13.41
N ARG A 175 3.73 -4.08 -12.78
CA ARG A 175 3.66 -3.81 -11.34
C ARG A 175 2.38 -3.08 -10.99
N ILE A 176 2.02 -2.04 -11.75
CA ILE A 176 0.79 -1.29 -11.51
C ILE A 176 -0.43 -2.19 -11.69
N GLN A 177 -0.50 -2.99 -12.75
CA GLN A 177 -1.62 -3.90 -12.98
C GLN A 177 -1.80 -4.90 -11.82
N ARG A 178 -0.70 -5.48 -11.32
CA ARG A 178 -0.72 -6.39 -10.15
C ARG A 178 -1.23 -5.69 -8.89
N LYS A 179 -0.85 -4.43 -8.66
CA LYS A 179 -1.33 -3.61 -7.53
C LYS A 179 -2.81 -3.27 -7.68
N LEU A 180 -3.24 -2.85 -8.86
CA LEU A 180 -4.64 -2.54 -9.16
C LEU A 180 -5.55 -3.76 -9.05
N GLN A 181 -5.06 -4.97 -9.32
CA GLN A 181 -5.81 -6.21 -9.10
C GLN A 181 -6.22 -6.36 -7.62
N LEU A 182 -5.27 -6.16 -6.70
CA LEU A 182 -5.58 -6.21 -5.26
C LEU A 182 -6.51 -5.06 -4.86
N LYS A 183 -6.29 -3.85 -5.39
CA LYS A 183 -7.18 -2.70 -5.16
C LYS A 183 -8.61 -3.01 -5.58
N ALA A 184 -8.81 -3.56 -6.78
CA ALA A 184 -10.12 -3.93 -7.29
C ALA A 184 -10.80 -4.95 -6.35
N PHE A 185 -10.08 -5.95 -5.86
CA PHE A 185 -10.63 -6.89 -4.86
C PHE A 185 -11.05 -6.20 -3.55
N LEU A 186 -10.23 -5.27 -3.05
CA LEU A 186 -10.51 -4.53 -1.82
C LEU A 186 -11.76 -3.66 -1.95
N LEU A 187 -11.91 -2.97 -3.08
CA LEU A 187 -13.02 -2.05 -3.35
C LEU A 187 -14.30 -2.75 -3.82
N LYS A 188 -14.20 -3.98 -4.34
CA LYS A 188 -15.36 -4.73 -4.82
C LYS A 188 -16.40 -4.89 -3.70
N ASP A 189 -17.65 -4.57 -4.02
CA ASP A 189 -18.81 -4.66 -3.12
C ASP A 189 -18.69 -3.79 -1.85
N VAL A 190 -17.80 -2.78 -1.84
CA VAL A 190 -17.72 -1.77 -0.78
C VAL A 190 -18.50 -0.53 -1.20
N ASP A 191 -19.55 -0.23 -0.47
CA ASP A 191 -20.30 1.02 -0.64
C ASP A 191 -19.87 2.03 0.44
N PHE A 192 -19.05 2.99 0.03
CA PHE A 192 -18.58 4.09 0.88
C PHE A 192 -19.67 5.15 1.15
N GLY A 193 -20.80 5.08 0.45
CA GLY A 193 -21.97 5.93 0.65
C GLY A 193 -22.95 5.37 1.69
N ILE A 194 -22.72 4.15 2.20
CA ILE A 194 -23.54 3.59 3.27
C ILE A 194 -23.25 4.31 4.57
N PHE A 195 -24.34 4.69 5.23
CA PHE A 195 -24.32 5.25 6.56
C PHE A 195 -25.07 4.34 7.54
N PRO A 196 -24.47 3.99 8.70
CA PRO A 196 -23.15 4.42 9.16
C PRO A 196 -22.01 3.81 8.34
N PRO A 197 -20.87 4.51 8.22
CA PRO A 197 -19.72 3.98 7.52
C PRO A 197 -19.23 2.68 8.17
N PRO A 198 -18.49 1.83 7.44
CA PRO A 198 -17.89 0.63 8.00
C PRO A 198 -17.15 0.95 9.32
N GLY A 199 -17.37 0.11 10.34
CA GLY A 199 -16.78 0.29 11.66
C GLY A 199 -15.29 -0.07 11.71
N MET A 200 -14.89 -0.86 12.70
CA MET A 200 -13.47 -1.25 12.86
C MET A 200 -12.94 -2.20 11.79
N TYR A 201 -13.84 -2.80 10.99
CA TYR A 201 -13.49 -3.77 9.96
C TYR A 201 -14.21 -3.45 8.64
N VAL A 202 -13.48 -3.57 7.54
CA VAL A 202 -13.99 -3.47 6.17
C VAL A 202 -13.73 -4.81 5.51
N LYS A 203 -14.76 -5.54 5.06
CA LYS A 203 -14.61 -6.88 4.48
C LYS A 203 -13.77 -7.84 5.36
N GLY A 204 -13.95 -7.77 6.67
CA GLY A 204 -13.19 -8.56 7.63
C GLY A 204 -11.73 -8.13 7.83
N PHE A 205 -11.20 -7.20 7.04
CA PHE A 205 -9.89 -6.58 7.28
C PHE A 205 -10.02 -5.53 8.39
N PRO A 206 -9.08 -5.48 9.36
CA PRO A 206 -8.99 -4.34 10.26
C PRO A 206 -8.85 -3.04 9.45
N LYS A 207 -9.56 -1.99 9.84
CA LYS A 207 -9.59 -0.71 9.11
C LYS A 207 -8.18 -0.19 8.75
N ILE A 208 -7.26 -0.21 9.72
CA ILE A 208 -5.87 0.24 9.53
C ILE A 208 -5.14 -0.58 8.46
N MET A 209 -5.37 -1.89 8.40
CA MET A 209 -4.77 -2.75 7.37
C MET A 209 -5.39 -2.48 5.99
N TYR A 210 -6.72 -2.34 5.94
CA TYR A 210 -7.44 -2.03 4.72
C TYR A 210 -6.98 -0.70 4.10
N GLU A 211 -6.98 0.36 4.89
CA GLU A 211 -6.47 1.68 4.51
C GLU A 211 -4.99 1.60 4.13
N GLY A 212 -4.21 0.79 4.85
CA GLY A 212 -2.79 0.62 4.57
C GLY A 212 -2.49 0.00 3.21
N PHE A 213 -3.28 -0.99 2.77
CA PHE A 213 -3.15 -1.53 1.42
C PHE A 213 -3.51 -0.50 0.34
N LEU A 214 -4.63 0.21 0.51
CA LEU A 214 -5.06 1.23 -0.44
C LEU A 214 -4.02 2.35 -0.55
N GLN A 215 -3.55 2.87 0.58
CA GLN A 215 -2.52 3.91 0.63
C GLN A 215 -1.21 3.43 -0.02
N ARG A 216 -0.76 2.21 0.27
CA ARG A 216 0.47 1.69 -0.34
C ARG A 216 0.35 1.59 -1.86
N ILE A 217 -0.77 1.07 -2.35
CA ILE A 217 -1.02 0.94 -3.78
C ILE A 217 -1.00 2.33 -4.43
N ASP A 218 -1.80 3.26 -3.92
CA ASP A 218 -1.98 4.58 -4.49
C ASP A 218 -0.70 5.40 -4.48
N THR A 219 -0.04 5.52 -3.33
CA THR A 219 1.21 6.28 -3.20
C THR A 219 2.30 5.72 -4.10
N SER A 220 2.40 4.40 -4.24
CA SER A 220 3.40 3.80 -5.14
C SER A 220 3.14 4.10 -6.63
N ILE A 221 1.87 4.18 -7.05
CA ILE A 221 1.54 4.57 -8.42
C ILE A 221 1.80 6.06 -8.64
N GLN A 222 1.40 6.89 -7.68
CA GLN A 222 1.61 8.35 -7.71
C GLN A 222 3.09 8.73 -7.80
N LEU A 223 3.97 7.96 -7.16
CA LEU A 223 5.43 8.17 -7.21
C LEU A 223 6.03 8.15 -8.62
N TYR A 224 5.42 7.48 -9.60
CA TYR A 224 5.91 7.52 -10.98
C TYR A 224 5.85 8.92 -11.60
N ASP A 225 4.93 9.77 -11.14
CA ASP A 225 4.85 11.16 -11.58
C ASP A 225 5.72 12.10 -10.73
N ILE A 226 5.72 11.89 -9.40
CA ILE A 226 6.50 12.69 -8.45
C ILE A 226 8.01 12.58 -8.73
N VAL A 227 8.50 11.37 -9.07
CA VAL A 227 9.93 11.14 -9.35
C VAL A 227 10.28 11.57 -10.77
N LYS A 228 10.52 12.87 -10.99
CA LYS A 228 10.74 13.43 -12.34
C LYS A 228 12.00 12.92 -13.05
N SER A 229 13.07 12.58 -12.33
CA SER A 229 14.37 12.16 -12.88
C SER A 229 14.41 10.76 -13.50
N GLY A 230 13.27 10.05 -13.56
CA GLY A 230 13.18 8.74 -14.20
C GLY A 230 12.14 7.87 -13.52
N SER A 231 12.59 6.84 -12.82
CA SER A 231 11.73 5.95 -12.05
C SER A 231 12.39 5.65 -10.71
N TYR A 232 11.73 4.88 -9.86
CA TYR A 232 12.21 4.55 -8.52
C TYR A 232 12.32 3.04 -8.33
N ASN A 233 13.23 2.62 -7.46
CA ASN A 233 13.32 1.22 -7.05
C ASN A 233 12.20 0.91 -6.04
N GLN A 234 11.34 -0.06 -6.33
CA GLN A 234 10.23 -0.45 -5.45
C GLN A 234 10.68 -0.84 -4.04
N ARG A 235 11.86 -1.49 -3.91
CA ARG A 235 12.44 -1.87 -2.61
C ARG A 235 12.90 -0.68 -1.77
N ALA A 236 13.20 0.46 -2.40
CA ALA A 236 13.64 1.65 -1.67
C ALA A 236 12.55 2.23 -0.77
N LEU A 237 11.28 1.87 -1.01
CA LEU A 237 10.14 2.31 -0.22
C LEU A 237 9.87 1.42 1.01
N SER A 238 10.83 0.60 1.43
CA SER A 238 10.73 -0.29 2.61
C SER A 238 11.58 0.23 3.77
N SER A 239 11.14 -0.04 4.99
CA SER A 239 11.91 0.12 6.23
C SER A 239 13.02 -0.93 6.40
N LEU A 240 13.21 -1.87 5.46
CA LEU A 240 14.21 -2.93 5.55
C LEU A 240 15.64 -2.41 5.81
N VAL A 241 16.00 -1.25 5.26
CA VAL A 241 17.30 -0.61 5.53
C VAL A 241 17.42 -0.23 7.02
N ASN A 242 16.37 0.37 7.58
CA ASN A 242 16.33 0.73 9.00
C ASN A 242 16.27 -0.51 9.89
N GLU A 243 15.51 -1.53 9.52
CA GLU A 243 15.47 -2.81 10.23
C GLU A 243 16.84 -3.51 10.22
N THR A 244 17.55 -3.46 9.10
CA THR A 244 18.92 -3.98 9.01
C THR A 244 19.87 -3.20 9.90
N PHE A 245 19.74 -1.87 9.93
CA PHE A 245 20.51 -1.00 10.83
C PHE A 245 20.29 -1.38 12.30
N PHE A 246 19.04 -1.56 12.73
CA PHE A 246 18.73 -1.98 14.10
C PHE A 246 19.17 -3.42 14.39
N GLY A 247 19.08 -4.32 13.41
CA GLY A 247 19.61 -5.68 13.53
C GLY A 247 21.12 -5.70 13.80
N GLU A 248 21.88 -4.89 13.07
CA GLU A 248 23.33 -4.74 13.28
C GLU A 248 23.66 -4.14 14.64
N LEU A 249 22.86 -3.15 15.06
CA LEU A 249 23.00 -2.55 16.37
C LEU A 249 22.78 -3.58 17.49
N SER A 250 21.81 -4.47 17.34
CA SER A 250 21.57 -5.61 18.25
C SER A 250 22.66 -6.68 18.17
N GLU A 251 23.26 -6.93 17.00
CA GLU A 251 24.37 -7.89 16.82
C GLU A 251 25.68 -7.40 17.47
N LEU A 252 25.94 -6.09 17.44
CA LEU A 252 27.11 -5.45 18.05
C LEU A 252 26.97 -5.25 19.57
N GLU A 253 25.80 -5.53 20.13
CA GLU A 253 25.49 -5.40 21.54
C GLU A 253 26.32 -6.42 22.36
N PRO A 254 27.21 -5.98 23.28
CA PRO A 254 28.17 -6.87 23.92
C PRO A 254 27.55 -8.00 24.76
N THR A 255 26.35 -7.79 25.32
CA THR A 255 25.71 -8.81 26.16
C THR A 255 25.01 -9.89 25.34
N LYS A 256 24.86 -9.71 24.03
CA LYS A 256 24.16 -10.61 23.10
C LYS A 256 22.73 -10.94 23.53
N LEU A 257 22.13 -10.09 24.36
CA LEU A 257 20.74 -10.21 24.78
C LEU A 257 19.78 -9.59 23.75
N GLY A 258 20.34 -9.00 22.69
CA GLY A 258 19.59 -8.36 21.61
C GLY A 258 18.95 -7.02 21.98
N CYS A 259 19.12 -6.58 23.24
CA CYS A 259 18.52 -5.38 23.80
C CYS A 259 19.61 -4.47 24.39
N PRO A 260 20.17 -3.54 23.60
CA PRO A 260 21.20 -2.62 24.06
C PRO A 260 20.65 -1.67 25.12
N LYS A 261 21.48 -1.35 26.12
CA LYS A 261 21.13 -0.33 27.12
C LYS A 261 21.17 1.06 26.47
N ALA A 262 20.30 1.97 26.92
CA ALA A 262 20.23 3.34 26.39
C ALA A 262 21.61 4.04 26.37
N ILE A 263 22.41 3.86 27.42
CA ILE A 263 23.77 4.43 27.52
C ILE A 263 24.75 3.91 26.46
N SER A 264 24.54 2.70 25.93
CA SER A 264 25.39 2.13 24.87
C SER A 264 24.94 2.48 23.46
N ILE A 265 23.70 2.95 23.28
CA ILE A 265 23.13 3.25 21.96
C ILE A 265 23.99 4.24 21.17
N PRO A 266 24.42 5.40 21.71
CA PRO A 266 25.18 6.38 20.91
C PRO A 266 26.47 5.79 20.31
N ARG A 267 27.21 5.00 21.10
CA ARG A 267 28.44 4.35 20.65
C ARG A 267 28.17 3.26 19.61
N LEU A 268 27.14 2.44 19.83
CA LEU A 268 26.77 1.40 18.87
C LEU A 268 26.27 1.99 17.56
N MET A 269 25.47 3.06 17.61
CA MET A 269 25.01 3.78 16.42
C MET A 269 26.18 4.35 15.62
N ALA A 270 27.20 4.91 16.26
CA ALA A 270 28.39 5.39 15.57
C ALA A 270 29.06 4.27 14.75
N ASN A 271 29.26 3.09 15.35
CA ASN A 271 29.87 1.95 14.67
C ASN A 271 29.02 1.43 13.50
N VAL A 272 27.69 1.31 13.69
CA VAL A 272 26.80 0.87 12.60
C VAL A 272 26.76 1.90 11.48
N THR A 273 26.73 3.19 11.80
CA THR A 273 26.75 4.27 10.79
C THR A 273 28.03 4.22 9.96
N GLU A 274 29.17 4.02 10.60
CA GLU A 274 30.46 3.84 9.93
C GLU A 274 30.46 2.60 9.02
N MET A 275 29.94 1.47 9.52
CA MET A 275 29.79 0.25 8.70
C MET A 275 28.88 0.46 7.49
N GLN A 276 27.77 1.19 7.64
CA GLN A 276 26.84 1.49 6.55
C GLN A 276 27.44 2.47 5.54
N HIS A 277 28.17 3.50 6.01
CA HIS A 277 28.92 4.42 5.16
C HIS A 277 29.87 3.65 4.23
N PHE A 278 30.70 2.76 4.79
CA PHE A 278 31.61 1.94 3.99
C PHE A 278 30.90 0.98 3.02
N ARG A 279 29.65 0.58 3.30
CA ARG A 279 28.85 -0.26 2.38
C ARG A 279 28.29 0.54 1.22
N CYS A 280 27.83 1.76 1.49
CA CYS A 280 27.25 2.65 0.51
C CYS A 280 28.30 3.27 -0.42
N ASP A 281 29.52 3.52 0.08
CA ASP A 281 30.64 4.00 -0.73
C ASP A 281 31.85 3.04 -0.64
N PRO A 282 31.95 2.07 -1.58
CA PRO A 282 33.09 1.15 -1.62
C PRO A 282 34.40 1.81 -2.04
N SER A 283 34.36 3.03 -2.61
CA SER A 283 35.53 3.69 -3.19
C SER A 283 36.46 4.32 -2.14
N GLU A 284 35.91 4.65 -0.97
CA GLU A 284 36.68 5.15 0.19
C GLU A 284 37.29 4.03 1.05
N ARG A 285 37.20 2.77 0.64
CA ARG A 285 37.71 1.64 1.43
C ARG A 285 39.23 1.52 1.31
N ALA A 286 39.94 1.65 2.43
CA ALA A 286 41.36 1.32 2.52
C ALA A 286 41.65 -0.20 2.48
N PHE A 287 40.64 -1.07 2.66
CA PHE A 287 40.78 -2.53 2.63
C PHE A 287 39.45 -3.24 2.27
N ASN A 288 39.56 -4.45 1.70
CA ASN A 288 38.41 -5.26 1.32
C ASN A 288 37.75 -5.92 2.53
N ILE A 289 36.53 -5.48 2.89
CA ILE A 289 35.67 -6.20 3.83
C ILE A 289 34.76 -7.14 3.04
N ASN A 290 34.98 -8.45 3.19
CA ASN A 290 34.03 -9.47 2.73
C ASN A 290 32.81 -9.46 3.67
N THR A 291 31.79 -8.69 3.31
CA THR A 291 30.46 -8.85 3.92
C THR A 291 29.72 -9.97 3.19
N SER A 292 29.23 -10.97 3.91
CA SER A 292 28.52 -12.14 3.34
C SER A 292 27.16 -11.81 2.72
N ARG A 293 26.75 -10.53 2.75
CA ARG A 293 25.43 -10.07 2.29
C ARG A 293 25.58 -9.36 0.94
N ARG A 294 24.75 -9.76 -0.03
CA ARG A 294 24.79 -9.22 -1.40
C ARG A 294 24.56 -7.70 -1.39
N PRO A 295 25.31 -6.93 -2.19
CA PRO A 295 25.05 -5.51 -2.34
C PRO A 295 23.65 -5.29 -2.90
N VAL A 296 22.97 -4.24 -2.42
CA VAL A 296 21.61 -3.85 -2.84
C VAL A 296 21.59 -3.38 -4.30
N TYR A 297 22.73 -2.92 -4.82
CA TYR A 297 22.91 -2.47 -6.19
C TYR A 297 23.88 -3.40 -6.94
N PRO A 298 23.62 -3.72 -8.23
CA PRO A 298 24.62 -4.35 -9.06
C PRO A 298 25.83 -3.43 -9.20
N GLN A 299 27.01 -3.92 -8.81
CA GLN A 299 28.27 -3.25 -9.05
C GLN A 299 28.57 -3.30 -10.55
N HIS A 300 28.11 -2.31 -11.30
CA HIS A 300 28.75 -2.01 -12.57
C HIS A 300 30.05 -1.29 -12.25
N SER A 301 31.16 -1.80 -12.76
CA SER A 301 32.39 -1.02 -12.91
C SER A 301 31.98 0.29 -13.55
N LEU A 302 32.06 1.37 -12.77
CA LEU A 302 31.87 2.72 -13.28
C LEU A 302 32.82 2.83 -14.47
N LEU A 303 32.27 2.84 -15.69
CA LEU A 303 33.02 3.37 -16.82
C LEU A 303 33.54 4.73 -16.36
N PRO A 304 34.82 5.06 -16.62
CA PRO A 304 35.38 6.31 -16.16
C PRO A 304 34.44 7.43 -16.58
N VAL A 305 33.92 8.15 -15.59
CA VAL A 305 33.06 9.32 -15.75
C VAL A 305 33.88 10.34 -16.52
N THR A 306 33.83 10.21 -17.84
CA THR A 306 34.17 11.26 -18.77
C THR A 306 32.91 12.08 -18.87
N ASP A 307 33.09 13.37 -18.61
CA ASP A 307 32.09 14.39 -18.37
C ASP A 307 31.47 14.40 -16.96
N LYS A 308 31.92 15.43 -16.23
CA LYS A 308 31.26 16.03 -15.08
C LYS A 308 29.84 16.47 -15.48
N THR A 309 28.90 15.55 -15.61
CA THR A 309 27.50 15.90 -15.42
C THR A 309 27.34 16.13 -13.93
N GLU A 310 27.46 17.40 -13.54
CA GLU A 310 26.88 17.89 -12.30
C GLU A 310 25.53 17.21 -12.11
N ILE A 311 25.36 16.49 -11.01
CA ILE A 311 24.03 16.13 -10.55
C ILE A 311 23.36 17.47 -10.28
N CYS A 312 22.61 17.99 -11.26
CA CYS A 312 21.71 19.11 -11.05
C CYS A 312 20.72 18.64 -9.98
N VAL A 313 21.01 18.97 -8.73
CA VAL A 313 19.99 19.06 -7.67
C VAL A 313 19.17 20.27 -8.05
N ALA A 314 18.33 20.11 -9.06
CA ALA A 314 17.46 21.15 -9.47
C ALA A 314 16.42 21.33 -8.35
N THR A 315 16.54 22.46 -7.69
CA THR A 315 15.54 23.02 -6.77
C THR A 315 14.32 23.39 -7.59
N TYR A 316 13.49 22.38 -7.90
CA TYR A 316 12.21 22.61 -8.54
C TYR A 316 11.19 22.94 -7.48
N THR A 317 10.65 24.15 -7.56
CA THR A 317 9.40 24.53 -6.91
C THR A 317 8.31 23.65 -7.51
N GLU A 318 7.78 22.71 -6.73
CA GLU A 318 6.64 21.92 -7.16
C GLU A 318 5.39 22.81 -7.18
N CYS A 319 5.10 23.30 -8.37
CA CYS A 319 3.95 24.16 -8.59
C CYS A 319 2.69 23.28 -8.53
N ASN A 320 1.69 23.71 -7.76
CA ASN A 320 0.42 23.04 -7.39
C ASN A 320 -0.52 22.73 -8.58
N HIS A 321 0.01 22.21 -9.68
CA HIS A 321 -0.75 21.86 -10.88
C HIS A 321 -1.33 20.47 -10.69
N GLN A 322 -2.64 20.36 -10.88
CA GLN A 322 -3.33 19.09 -10.84
C GLN A 322 -2.82 18.16 -11.93
N ILE A 323 -2.25 17.02 -11.53
CA ILE A 323 -1.66 16.01 -12.42
C ILE A 323 -2.80 15.26 -13.15
N PRO A 324 -2.94 15.41 -14.47
CA PRO A 324 -4.03 14.80 -15.22
C PRO A 324 -3.75 13.34 -15.60
N GLN A 325 -2.47 12.96 -15.73
CA GLN A 325 -2.07 11.64 -16.22
C GLN A 325 -0.74 11.20 -15.61
N ILE A 326 -0.62 9.92 -15.27
CA ILE A 326 0.59 9.28 -14.77
C ILE A 326 1.20 8.42 -15.87
N TYR A 327 2.50 8.57 -16.09
CA TYR A 327 3.26 7.77 -17.05
C TYR A 327 4.16 6.76 -16.32
N PRO A 328 3.82 5.46 -16.34
CA PRO A 328 4.67 4.42 -15.77
C PRO A 328 6.03 4.39 -16.48
N ARG A 329 7.12 4.49 -15.72
CA ARG A 329 8.49 4.47 -16.24
C ARG A 329 9.28 3.32 -15.61
N ASN A 330 9.99 2.54 -16.42
CA ASN A 330 10.82 1.45 -15.91
C ASN A 330 12.06 1.98 -15.20
N HIS A 331 12.37 1.44 -14.02
CA HIS A 331 13.65 1.57 -13.35
C HIS A 331 14.61 0.45 -13.82
N THR A 332 15.93 0.58 -13.64
CA THR A 332 16.89 -0.49 -13.98
C THR A 332 16.58 -1.83 -13.27
N PHE A 333 15.93 -1.77 -12.11
CA PHE A 333 15.46 -2.94 -11.33
C PHE A 333 14.28 -3.67 -11.99
N ASP A 334 13.57 -3.00 -12.90
CA ASP A 334 12.43 -3.54 -13.64
C ASP A 334 12.87 -4.29 -14.90
N SER A 335 14.09 -4.00 -15.38
CA SER A 335 14.66 -4.69 -16.52
C SER A 335 14.96 -6.15 -16.18
N PRO A 336 14.62 -7.11 -17.08
CA PRO A 336 15.02 -8.51 -16.92
C PRO A 336 16.54 -8.73 -17.05
N SER A 337 17.31 -7.70 -17.44
CA SER A 337 18.75 -7.76 -17.68
C SER A 337 19.55 -7.66 -16.38
N GLY A 338 19.95 -8.83 -15.87
CA GLY A 338 20.82 -8.99 -14.69
C GLY A 338 20.95 -10.41 -14.15
N LEU A 339 20.27 -11.40 -14.76
CA LEU A 339 20.66 -12.81 -14.65
C LEU A 339 21.91 -13.07 -15.51
N THR A 340 23.04 -12.44 -15.16
CA THR A 340 24.34 -12.84 -15.69
C THR A 340 24.70 -14.23 -15.15
N LYS A 341 24.52 -15.25 -16.01
CA LYS A 341 25.34 -16.46 -16.20
C LYS A 341 25.71 -17.40 -15.03
N ASN A 342 25.23 -17.23 -13.80
CA ASN A 342 25.50 -18.19 -12.70
C ASN A 342 24.27 -19.03 -12.27
N ARG A 343 23.25 -19.17 -13.12
CA ARG A 343 22.06 -19.99 -12.82
C ARG A 343 21.78 -21.11 -13.84
N GLU A 344 22.74 -21.44 -14.70
CA GLU A 344 22.73 -22.70 -15.47
C GLU A 344 23.33 -23.84 -14.65
N SER A 345 22.71 -24.15 -13.52
CA SER A 345 22.93 -25.43 -12.82
C SER A 345 21.80 -25.68 -11.82
N GLN A 346 20.56 -25.69 -12.31
CA GLN A 346 19.50 -26.58 -11.87
C GLN A 346 18.29 -26.38 -12.80
N SER A 347 18.26 -27.22 -13.84
CA SER A 347 17.10 -27.57 -14.66
C SER A 347 15.82 -27.65 -13.81
N GLY A 348 14.63 -27.28 -14.26
CA GLY A 348 14.17 -27.00 -15.61
C GLY A 348 12.69 -27.38 -15.68
N LEU A 349 11.87 -26.54 -16.29
CA LEU A 349 10.87 -26.86 -17.32
C LEU A 349 9.93 -25.67 -17.49
N MET A 350 9.82 -25.24 -18.74
CA MET A 350 8.89 -24.23 -19.22
C MET A 350 7.44 -24.64 -18.99
N PHE A 351 6.53 -23.66 -18.88
CA PHE A 351 5.35 -23.65 -19.75
C PHE A 351 4.93 -22.21 -20.07
N ARG A 352 4.88 -21.91 -21.37
CA ARG A 352 4.10 -20.81 -21.95
C ARG A 352 2.62 -21.16 -21.78
N ASN A 353 1.83 -20.24 -21.23
CA ASN A 353 0.39 -20.18 -21.51
C ASN A 353 0.03 -18.74 -21.85
N GLN A 354 -0.24 -18.52 -23.13
CA GLN A 354 -1.14 -17.47 -23.59
C GLN A 354 -2.54 -17.81 -23.07
N MET A 355 -3.30 -16.83 -22.58
CA MET A 355 -4.71 -16.66 -22.97
C MET A 355 -5.35 -15.41 -22.35
N LEU A 356 -5.95 -14.64 -23.27
CA LEU A 356 -7.25 -13.96 -23.24
C LEU A 356 -7.57 -12.97 -22.10
N PHE A 357 -7.42 -11.69 -22.45
CA PHE A 357 -8.11 -10.57 -21.82
C PHE A 357 -9.60 -10.56 -22.22
N GLN A 358 -10.49 -10.47 -21.23
CA GLN A 358 -11.83 -9.91 -21.40
C GLN A 358 -11.81 -8.48 -20.85
N GLU A 359 -12.20 -7.54 -21.72
CA GLU A 359 -12.38 -6.13 -21.42
C GLU A 359 -13.43 -5.94 -20.33
N VAL A 360 -13.06 -5.27 -19.23
CA VAL A 360 -14.03 -4.73 -18.28
C VAL A 360 -14.03 -3.21 -18.48
N VAL A 361 -14.93 -2.75 -19.33
CA VAL A 361 -15.27 -1.33 -19.49
C VAL A 361 -16.15 -0.95 -18.29
N PHE A 362 -15.68 -0.07 -17.43
CA PHE A 362 -16.48 0.47 -16.34
C PHE A 362 -17.19 1.77 -16.75
N GLN A 363 -18.52 1.78 -16.66
CA GLN A 363 -19.34 3.01 -16.69
C GLN A 363 -19.52 3.53 -15.25
N TYR A 364 -19.09 4.77 -14.97
CA TYR A 364 -19.01 5.33 -13.59
C TYR A 364 -19.79 6.63 -13.36
N ASP A 365 -20.67 7.06 -14.27
CA ASP A 365 -21.34 8.36 -14.17
C ASP A 365 -22.45 8.46 -13.09
N SER A 366 -22.65 7.46 -12.22
CA SER A 366 -23.81 7.42 -11.29
C SER A 366 -23.51 7.61 -9.80
N ILE A 367 -22.25 7.57 -9.34
CA ILE A 367 -21.94 7.52 -7.89
C ILE A 367 -22.25 8.84 -7.17
N THR A 368 -21.93 9.99 -7.78
CA THR A 368 -22.12 11.32 -7.17
C THR A 368 -23.59 11.74 -7.07
N SER A 369 -24.43 11.35 -8.03
CA SER A 369 -25.87 11.68 -8.03
C SER A 369 -26.64 10.82 -7.02
N VAL A 370 -26.25 9.55 -6.85
CA VAL A 370 -26.94 8.60 -5.96
C VAL A 370 -26.57 8.82 -4.48
N MET A 371 -25.34 9.26 -4.18
CA MET A 371 -24.91 9.58 -2.81
C MET A 371 -25.71 10.73 -2.19
N ASN A 372 -25.98 11.79 -2.97
CA ASN A 372 -26.75 12.92 -2.47
C ASN A 372 -28.23 12.56 -2.22
N GLN A 373 -28.89 11.86 -3.16
CA GLN A 373 -30.32 11.54 -3.00
C GLN A 373 -30.62 10.56 -1.85
N ARG A 374 -29.76 9.55 -1.62
CA ARG A 374 -30.00 8.55 -0.56
C ARG A 374 -29.70 9.06 0.84
N CYS A 375 -28.71 9.94 0.99
CA CYS A 375 -28.35 10.52 2.29
C CYS A 375 -29.48 11.40 2.84
N TYR A 376 -30.13 12.20 2.00
CA TYR A 376 -31.29 13.02 2.41
C TYR A 376 -32.53 12.19 2.75
N GLN A 377 -32.77 11.08 2.01
CA GLN A 377 -33.89 10.18 2.28
C GLN A 377 -33.74 9.39 3.59
N GLN A 378 -32.52 8.93 3.94
CA GLN A 378 -32.29 8.20 5.20
C GLN A 378 -32.32 9.09 6.45
N LEU A 379 -32.12 10.41 6.30
CA LEU A 379 -32.17 11.39 7.39
C LEU A 379 -33.56 12.02 7.60
N GLY A 380 -34.57 11.64 6.82
CA GLY A 380 -35.94 12.18 6.93
C GLY A 380 -36.05 13.67 6.57
N LEU A 381 -35.10 14.19 5.78
CA LEU A 381 -35.08 15.58 5.33
C LEU A 381 -35.61 15.63 3.90
N GLU A 382 -36.93 15.74 3.73
CA GLU A 382 -37.53 16.03 2.42
C GLU A 382 -37.22 17.49 2.03
N LEU A 383 -36.27 17.68 1.12
CA LEU A 383 -36.09 18.94 0.40
C LEU A 383 -37.18 19.05 -0.67
N ASN A 384 -38.24 19.80 -0.37
CA ASN A 384 -39.21 20.27 -1.36
C ASN A 384 -38.54 21.29 -2.30
N CYS A 385 -37.86 20.81 -3.34
CA CYS A 385 -37.46 21.65 -4.47
C CYS A 385 -38.67 21.85 -5.38
N ARG A 386 -39.47 22.90 -5.13
CA ARG A 386 -40.33 23.48 -6.16
C ARG A 386 -39.43 24.19 -7.17
N THR A 387 -39.38 23.67 -8.38
CA THR A 387 -38.91 24.37 -9.58
C THR A 387 -39.94 25.44 -9.92
N GLU A 388 -39.61 26.71 -9.68
CA GLU A 388 -40.29 27.82 -10.36
C GLU A 388 -39.59 28.04 -11.70
N ASP A 389 -40.31 27.67 -12.76
CA ASP A 389 -39.96 27.85 -14.16
C ASP A 389 -39.81 29.33 -14.50
N SER A 390 -38.62 29.73 -14.94
CA SER A 390 -38.39 30.99 -15.66
C SER A 390 -38.59 30.77 -17.15
N SER A 391 -39.86 30.73 -17.58
CA SER A 391 -40.23 30.96 -18.98
C SER A 391 -40.82 32.36 -19.13
N LEU A 392 -40.00 33.32 -19.57
CA LEU A 392 -40.48 34.56 -20.16
C LEU A 392 -39.80 34.75 -21.52
N ASN A 393 -40.57 34.38 -22.53
CA ASN A 393 -40.35 34.74 -23.93
C ASN A 393 -40.60 36.24 -24.14
N ILE A 394 -39.85 36.76 -25.09
CA ILE A 394 -39.95 38.08 -25.71
C ILE A 394 -41.33 38.26 -26.39
N THR A 395 -42.02 39.34 -26.06
CA THR A 395 -42.50 40.38 -27.01
C THR A 395 -42.67 41.69 -26.27
#